data_AF-A0A3C1PJY8-F1
#
_entry.id   AF-A0A3C1PJY8-F1
#
_cell.length_a   1.000
_cell.length_b   1.000
_cell.length_c   1.000
_cell.angle_alpha   90.00
_cell.angle_beta   90.00
_cell.angle_gamma   90.00
#
_symmetry.space_group_name_H-M   'P 1'
#
loop_
_entity.id
_entity.type
_entity.pdbx_description
1 polymer ?
#
loop_
_entity_poly.entity_id
_entity_poly.type
_entity_poly.pdbx_seq_one_letter_code
_entity_poly.pdbx_strand_id
1 'polypeptide(L)' 'MKSIKGTKTEQNLLKAFAGESQARMRYDYFSKQAKKEGLEQIAALFAETAINEKAHAKRFFSF' A
#
# COMPACT_ATOMS: atom_id res chain seq x y z
N MET A 1 -24.75 8.11 -0.18
CA MET A 1 -24.47 7.01 0.77
C MET A 1 -24.74 7.48 2.19
N LYS A 2 -25.12 6.58 3.11
CA LYS A 2 -25.20 6.93 4.54
C LYS A 2 -23.78 7.15 5.08
N SER A 3 -23.62 8.05 6.04
CA SER A 3 -22.35 8.25 6.75
C SER A 3 -21.89 6.94 7.40
N ILE A 4 -20.59 6.66 7.32
CA ILE A 4 -19.97 5.49 7.97
C ILE A 4 -19.20 5.85 9.24
N LYS A 5 -19.27 7.11 9.68
CA LYS A 5 -18.60 7.60 10.90
C LYS A 5 -19.06 6.82 12.13
N GLY A 6 -18.11 6.39 12.95
CA GLY A 6 -18.32 5.58 14.16
C GLY A 6 -18.55 4.08 13.89
N THR A 7 -18.64 3.65 12.63
CA THR A 7 -18.94 2.25 12.32
C THR A 7 -17.68 1.37 12.33
N LYS A 8 -17.89 0.05 12.40
CA LYS A 8 -16.81 -0.93 12.18
C LYS A 8 -16.19 -0.81 10.78
N THR A 9 -16.96 -0.37 9.78
CA THR A 9 -16.47 -0.15 8.42
C THR A 9 -15.45 0.98 8.36
N GLU A 10 -15.71 2.13 9.01
CA GLU A 10 -14.73 3.22 9.12
C GLU A 10 -13.44 2.74 9.78
N GLN A 11 -13.54 2.03 10.91
CA GLN A 11 -12.36 1.51 11.61
C GLN A 11 -11.57 0.52 10.74
N ASN A 12 -12.26 -0.33 9.98
CA ASN A 12 -11.61 -1.28 9.07
C ASN A 12 -10.91 -0.57 7.91
N LEU A 13 -11.51 0.48 7.34
CA LEU A 13 -10.91 1.26 6.27
C LEU A 13 -9.66 2.03 6.75
N LEU A 14 -9.69 2.59 7.96
CA LEU A 14 -8.49 3.20 8.57
C LEU A 14 -7.38 2.17 8.83
N LYS A 15 -7.73 0.97 9.31
CA LYS A 15 -6.77 -0.13 9.48
C LYS A 15 -6.18 -0.59 8.13
N ALA A 16 -7.02 -0.71 7.11
CA ALA A 16 -6.57 -1.04 5.76
C ALA A 16 -5.63 0.04 5.22
N PHE A 17 -5.98 1.32 5.33
CA PHE A 17 -5.12 2.44 4.95
C PHE A 17 -3.75 2.39 5.63
N ALA A 18 -3.70 2.11 6.94
CA ALA A 18 -2.46 1.95 7.67
C ALA A 18 -1.65 0.74 7.17
N GLY A 19 -2.32 -0.39 6.91
CA GLY A 19 -1.72 -1.59 6.34
C GLY A 19 -1.09 -1.36 4.97
N GLU A 20 -1.83 -0.74 4.05
CA GLU A 20 -1.36 -0.44 2.69
C GLU A 20 -0.23 0.58 2.69
N SER A 21 -0.28 1.56 3.59
CA SER A 21 0.81 2.53 3.76
C SER A 21 2.11 1.86 4.20
N GLN A 22 2.03 0.88 5.11
CA GLN A 22 3.20 0.10 5.52
C GLN A 22 3.65 -0.88 4.43
N ALA A 23 2.72 -1.48 3.69
CA ALA A 23 3.02 -2.39 2.58
C ALA A 23 3.81 -1.69 1.48
N ARG A 24 3.37 -0.50 1.07
CA ARG A 24 4.11 0.38 0.14
C ARG A 24 5.57 0.57 0.58
N MET A 25 5.79 0.95 1.84
CA MET A 25 7.14 1.20 2.36
C MET A 25 8.01 -0.06 2.33
N ARG A 26 7.45 -1.23 2.66
CA ARG A 26 8.18 -2.51 2.58
C ARG A 26 8.55 -2.86 1.14
N TYR A 27 7.62 -2.69 0.20
CA TYR A 27 7.90 -2.96 -1.21
C TYR A 27 8.95 -2.00 -1.80
N ASP A 28 8.95 -0.72 -1.40
CA ASP A 28 10.04 0.21 -1.75
C ASP A 28 11.40 -0.28 -1.23
N TYR A 29 11.46 -0.83 0.00
CA TYR A 29 12.69 -1.42 0.54
C TYR A 29 13.12 -2.70 -0.20
N PHE A 30 12.17 -3.58 -0.53
CA PHE A 30 12.45 -4.79 -1.28
C PHE A 30 12.88 -4.49 -2.71
N SER A 31 12.30 -3.49 -3.36
CA SER A 31 12.76 -3.01 -4.67
C SER A 31 14.22 -2.56 -4.60
N LYS A 32 14.59 -1.75 -3.60
CA LYS A 32 15.98 -1.31 -3.39
C LYS A 32 16.93 -2.47 -3.13
N GLN A 33 16.49 -3.48 -2.37
CA GLN A 33 17.31 -4.67 -2.10
C GLN A 33 17.50 -5.52 -3.36
N ALA A 34 16.43 -5.77 -4.12
CA ALA A 34 16.50 -6.50 -5.38
C ALA A 34 17.45 -5.83 -6.40
N LYS A 35 17.47 -4.48 -6.47
CA LYS A 35 18.45 -3.76 -7.30
C LYS A 35 19.90 -4.01 -6.87
N LYS A 36 20.18 -4.06 -5.55
CA LYS A 36 21.52 -4.35 -5.04
C LYS A 36 21.99 -5.76 -5.40
N GLU A 37 21.06 -6.69 -5.56
CA GLU A 37 21.31 -8.09 -5.93
C GLU A 37 21.33 -8.31 -7.45
N GLY A 38 21.15 -7.26 -8.26
CA GLY A 38 21.12 -7.35 -9.72
C GLY A 38 19.82 -7.95 -10.30
N LEU A 39 18.77 -8.06 -9.48
CA LEU A 39 17.48 -8.65 -9.84
C LEU A 39 16.53 -7.58 -10.41
N GLU A 40 16.87 -6.99 -11.56
CA GLU A 40 16.19 -5.82 -12.11
C GLU A 40 14.69 -6.01 -12.34
N GLN A 41 14.27 -7.16 -12.88
CA GLN A 41 12.84 -7.44 -13.10
C GLN A 41 12.06 -7.53 -11.78
N ILE A 42 12.64 -8.16 -10.76
CA ILE A 42 12.02 -8.29 -9.44
C ILE A 42 11.96 -6.92 -8.75
N ALA A 43 13.00 -6.11 -8.89
CA ALA A 43 13.00 -4.74 -8.40
C ALA A 43 11.88 -3.89 -9.03
N ALA A 44 11.65 -4.03 -10.33
CA ALA A 44 10.57 -3.36 -11.04
C ALA A 44 9.19 -3.82 -10.54
N LEU A 45 8.98 -5.13 -10.36
CA LEU A 45 7.74 -5.67 -9.82
C LEU A 45 7.45 -5.16 -8.40
N PHE A 46 8.45 -5.07 -7.53
CA PHE A 46 8.25 -4.48 -6.20
C PHE A 46 7.91 -2.99 -6.28
N ALA A 47 8.56 -2.23 -7.17
CA ALA A 47 8.26 -0.81 -7.34
C ALA A 47 6.84 -0.57 -7.87
N GLU A 48 6.40 -1.36 -8.86
CA GLU A 48 5.02 -1.34 -9.35
C GLU A 48 4.02 -1.70 -8.25
N THR A 49 4.31 -2.75 -7.47
CA THR A 49 3.46 -3.16 -6.35
C THR A 49 3.35 -2.05 -5.31
N ALA A 50 4.44 -1.34 -4.98
CA ALA A 50 4.41 -0.19 -4.08
C ALA A 50 3.50 0.95 -4.58
N ILE A 51 3.44 1.16 -5.90
CA ILE A 51 2.53 2.12 -6.54
C ILE A 51 1.08 1.64 -6.44
N ASN A 52 0.81 0.34 -6.59
CA ASN A 52 -0.52 -0.23 -6.43
C ASN A 52 -1.02 -0.06 -4.99
N GLU A 53 -0.20 -0.32 -3.97
CA GLU A 53 -0.60 -0.10 -2.57
C GLU A 53 -0.84 1.37 -2.24
N LYS A 54 -0.12 2.30 -2.90
CA LYS A 54 -0.44 3.73 -2.83
C LYS A 54 -1.85 4.02 -3.35
N ALA A 55 -2.26 3.37 -4.44
CA ALA A 55 -3.59 3.54 -5.02
C ALA A 55 -4.67 2.95 -4.10
N HIS A 56 -4.43 1.76 -3.53
CA HIS A 56 -5.30 1.14 -2.53
C HIS A 56 -5.47 2.04 -1.31
N ALA A 57 -4.36 2.50 -0.71
CA ALA A 57 -4.36 3.42 0.42
C ALA A 57 -5.15 4.70 0.11
N LYS A 58 -4.93 5.33 -1.06
CA LYS A 58 -5.66 6.54 -1.46
C LYS A 58 -7.16 6.28 -1.52
N ARG A 59 -7.58 5.14 -2.08
CA ARG A 59 -8.99 4.77 -2.16
C ARG A 59 -9.59 4.52 -0.77
N PHE A 60 -8.87 3.83 0.10
CA PHE A 60 -9.28 3.56 1.48
C PHE A 60 -9.18 4.78 2.41
N PHE A 61 -8.60 5.89 1.99
CA PHE A 61 -8.61 7.13 2.76
C PHE A 61 -9.71 8.11 2.31
N SER A 62 -10.32 7.84 1.15
CA SER A 62 -11.30 8.75 0.51
C SER A 62 -12.76 8.33 0.77
N PHE A 63 -13.06 7.64 1.88
CA PHE A 63 -14.39 7.12 2.21
C PHE A 63 -15.27 8.11 2.98
#